data_AF-A0A932FTM8-F1
#
_entry.id   AF-A0A932FTM8-F1
#
_cell.length_a   1.000
_cell.length_b   1.000
_cell.length_c   1.000
_cell.angle_alpha   90.00
_cell.angle_beta   90.00
_cell.angle_gamma   90.00
#
_symmetry.space_group_name_H-M   'P 1'
#
loop_
_entity.id
_entity.type
_entity.pdbx_description
1 polymer ?
#
loop_
_entity_poly.entity_id
_entity_poly.type
_entity_poly.pdbx_seq_one_letter_code
_entity_poly.pdbx_strand_id
1 'polypeptide(L)'
;MKEKKQVITPELHDRAVQKIAELMFTFPGQEFTPGVFHPSWVTFTNAPERKMPVKHRWMGDLYPDIVIADTEACNRPMVICEVATEDELAYEEGIQAKYKPDMDECSIFHLYVPEGSACAAADLILDYRYAIPTALYTYGFDEKGEIRVTPV
;
A
#
# COMPACT_ATOMS: atom_id res chain seq x y z
N MET A 1 0.94 -20.18 23.34
CA MET A 1 -0.42 -19.66 23.06
C MET A 1 -0.46 -19.35 21.56
N LYS A 2 -1.45 -19.83 20.82
CA LYS A 2 -1.64 -19.39 19.42
C LYS A 2 -2.24 -17.99 19.49
N GLU A 3 -1.51 -16.98 19.02
CA GLU A 3 -2.09 -15.65 18.82
C GLU A 3 -3.33 -15.80 17.94
N LYS A 4 -4.45 -15.23 18.37
CA LYS A 4 -5.64 -15.19 17.54
C LYS A 4 -5.33 -14.26 16.37
N LYS A 5 -5.24 -14.81 15.16
CA LYS A 5 -5.11 -14.01 13.94
C LYS A 5 -6.32 -13.06 13.87
N GLN A 6 -6.07 -11.76 13.94
CA GLN A 6 -7.12 -10.76 13.89
C GLN A 6 -7.55 -10.60 12.43
N VAL A 7 -8.83 -10.86 12.13
CA VAL A 7 -9.38 -10.63 10.80
C VAL A 7 -9.48 -9.13 10.56
N ILE A 8 -8.96 -8.65 9.42
CA ILE A 8 -9.02 -7.25 9.04
C ILE A 8 -10.42 -6.91 8.50
N THR A 9 -11.18 -6.11 9.25
CA THR A 9 -12.46 -5.55 8.78
C THR A 9 -12.21 -4.31 7.90
N PRO A 10 -13.20 -3.83 7.13
CA PRO A 10 -13.05 -2.59 6.35
C PRO A 10 -12.61 -1.39 7.18
N GLU A 11 -13.13 -1.22 8.39
CA GLU A 11 -12.75 -0.11 9.28
C GLU A 11 -11.31 -0.26 9.79
N LEU A 12 -10.85 -1.50 10.01
CA LEU A 12 -9.46 -1.79 10.37
C LEU A 12 -8.53 -1.61 9.19
N HIS A 13 -8.97 -1.92 7.97
CA HIS A 13 -8.24 -1.65 6.72
C HIS A 13 -8.06 -0.14 6.53
N ASP A 14 -9.15 0.65 6.56
CA ASP A 14 -9.08 2.11 6.43
C ASP A 14 -8.13 2.72 7.47
N ARG A 15 -8.20 2.23 8.72
CA ARG A 15 -7.29 2.64 9.79
C ARG A 15 -5.85 2.21 9.52
N ALA A 16 -5.62 1.01 8.98
CA ALA A 16 -4.30 0.52 8.62
C ALA A 16 -3.68 1.38 7.53
N VAL A 17 -4.46 1.72 6.48
CA VAL A 17 -4.03 2.62 5.40
C VAL A 17 -3.56 3.96 5.95
N GLN A 18 -4.37 4.61 6.79
CA GLN A 18 -3.99 5.91 7.38
C GLN A 18 -2.74 5.79 8.26
N LYS A 19 -2.70 4.83 9.18
CA LYS A 19 -1.58 4.69 10.12
C LYS A 19 -0.28 4.24 9.43
N ILE A 20 -0.33 3.36 8.43
CA ILE A 20 0.84 2.98 7.64
C ILE A 20 1.38 4.19 6.91
N ALA A 21 0.50 4.96 6.28
CA ALA A 21 0.92 6.17 5.59
C ALA A 21 1.65 7.11 6.55
N GLU A 22 1.07 7.39 7.72
CA GLU A 22 1.63 8.29 8.73
C GLU A 22 2.97 7.80 9.30
N LEU A 23 3.12 6.48 9.43
CA LEU A 23 4.32 5.86 9.96
C LEU A 23 5.48 5.83 8.95
N MET A 24 5.17 5.55 7.67
CA MET A 24 6.16 5.23 6.66
C MET A 24 6.53 6.40 5.77
N PHE A 25 5.64 7.40 5.65
CA PHE A 25 5.76 8.46 4.66
C PHE A 25 5.56 9.85 5.26
N THR A 26 6.12 10.86 4.58
CA THR A 26 5.97 12.25 4.99
C THR A 26 4.62 12.80 4.49
N PHE A 27 3.85 13.40 5.40
CA PHE A 27 2.64 14.14 5.05
C PHE A 27 2.95 15.61 4.76
N PRO A 28 2.13 16.28 3.92
CA PRO A 28 2.31 17.71 3.66
C PRO A 28 2.21 18.50 4.98
N GLY A 29 3.24 19.30 5.27
CA GLY A 29 3.33 20.12 6.49
C GLY A 29 4.07 19.47 7.67
N GLN A 30 4.59 18.24 7.52
CA GLN A 30 5.47 17.61 8.51
C GLN A 30 6.95 17.88 8.22
N GLU A 31 7.81 17.74 9.25
CA GLU A 31 9.26 17.91 9.12
C GLU A 31 9.83 16.85 8.17
N PHE A 32 10.51 17.32 7.12
CA PHE A 32 11.12 16.47 6.12
C PHE A 32 12.19 15.58 6.76
N THR A 33 12.05 14.25 6.62
CA THR A 33 13.07 13.31 7.07
C THR A 33 14.02 13.01 5.90
N PRO A 34 15.30 13.43 5.95
CA PRO A 34 16.24 13.21 4.86
C PRO A 34 16.47 11.71 4.59
N GLY A 35 16.49 11.32 3.32
CA GLY A 35 16.86 9.97 2.88
C GLY A 35 15.71 9.06 2.47
N VAL A 36 14.46 9.52 2.54
CA VAL A 36 13.29 8.66 2.23
C VAL A 36 12.53 9.14 0.98
N PHE A 37 12.27 10.45 0.79
CA PHE A 37 11.62 10.98 -0.43
C PHE A 37 12.06 12.41 -0.78
N HIS A 38 11.66 12.95 -1.94
CA HIS A 38 11.96 14.32 -2.37
C HIS A 38 11.04 15.35 -1.65
N PRO A 39 11.48 16.58 -1.35
CA PRO A 39 10.67 17.56 -0.59
C PRO A 39 9.34 17.95 -1.23
N SER A 40 9.21 17.83 -2.56
CA SER A 40 7.96 18.13 -3.29
C SER A 40 6.94 16.97 -3.24
N TRP A 41 7.32 15.82 -2.68
CA TRP A 41 6.48 14.64 -2.67
C TRP A 41 5.51 14.66 -1.50
N VAL A 42 4.24 14.38 -1.79
CA VAL A 42 3.13 14.48 -0.84
C VAL A 42 2.35 13.17 -0.85
N THR A 43 2.01 12.70 0.35
CA THR A 43 1.26 11.47 0.57
C THR A 43 -0.25 11.72 0.55
N PHE A 44 -0.99 10.88 -0.17
CA PHE A 44 -2.44 10.83 -0.26
C PHE A 44 -2.92 9.42 0.10
N THR A 45 -4.04 9.33 0.82
CA THR A 45 -4.71 8.07 1.15
C THR A 45 -6.06 8.02 0.45
N ASN A 46 -6.42 6.86 -0.11
CA ASN A 46 -7.67 6.62 -0.85
C ASN A 46 -8.74 5.84 -0.05
N ALA A 47 -8.53 5.72 1.26
CA ALA A 47 -9.39 5.04 2.21
C ALA A 47 -9.73 6.00 3.37
N PRO A 48 -11.00 6.16 3.79
CA PRO A 48 -12.21 5.58 3.20
C PRO A 48 -12.63 6.28 1.90
N GLU A 49 -12.06 7.45 1.60
CA GLU A 49 -12.44 8.27 0.44
C GLU A 49 -11.36 8.26 -0.63
N ARG A 50 -11.78 8.07 -1.88
CA ARG A 50 -10.93 8.16 -3.07
C ARG A 50 -10.58 9.61 -3.38
N LYS A 51 -9.32 9.99 -3.15
CA LYS A 51 -8.81 11.37 -3.28
C LYS A 51 -7.83 11.55 -4.43
N MET A 52 -6.96 10.55 -4.66
CA MET A 52 -5.85 10.65 -5.60
C MET A 52 -5.87 9.47 -6.57
N PRO A 53 -6.42 9.64 -7.79
CA PRO A 53 -6.37 8.61 -8.81
C PRO A 53 -4.96 8.46 -9.40
N VAL A 54 -4.65 7.26 -9.87
CA VAL A 54 -3.50 6.96 -10.73
C VAL A 54 -4.02 6.48 -12.06
N LYS A 55 -3.61 7.11 -13.15
CA LYS A 55 -4.09 6.76 -14.48
C LYS A 55 -3.47 5.45 -14.94
N HIS A 56 -4.30 4.50 -15.32
CA HIS A 56 -3.88 3.26 -15.94
C HIS A 56 -4.40 3.21 -17.38
N ARG A 57 -3.48 2.99 -18.32
CA ARG A 57 -3.74 3.06 -19.77
C ARG A 57 -4.92 2.21 -20.24
N TRP A 58 -5.15 1.07 -19.61
CA TRP A 58 -6.16 0.09 -20.03
C TRP A 58 -7.39 0.03 -19.12
N MET A 59 -7.30 0.58 -17.91
CA MET A 59 -8.32 0.40 -16.86
C MET A 59 -8.95 1.70 -16.39
N GLY A 60 -8.50 2.84 -16.92
CA GLY A 60 -8.93 4.15 -16.44
C GLY A 60 -8.24 4.49 -15.12
N ASP A 61 -8.95 5.24 -14.27
CA ASP A 61 -8.41 5.69 -12.98
C ASP A 61 -8.41 4.54 -11.95
N LEU A 62 -7.24 4.24 -11.42
CA LEU A 62 -7.04 3.36 -10.28
C LEU A 62 -6.92 4.17 -9.00
N TYR A 63 -7.22 3.54 -7.87
CA TYR A 63 -7.10 4.15 -6.54
C TYR A 63 -6.34 3.21 -5.61
N PRO A 64 -5.00 3.17 -5.71
CA PRO A 64 -4.18 2.47 -4.73
C PRO A 64 -4.43 3.05 -3.34
N ASP A 65 -4.37 2.24 -2.29
CA ASP A 65 -4.67 2.68 -0.93
C ASP A 65 -3.86 3.92 -0.51
N ILE A 66 -2.58 3.99 -0.92
CA ILE A 66 -1.68 5.12 -0.65
C ILE A 66 -0.99 5.54 -1.95
N VAL A 67 -0.95 6.83 -2.22
CA VAL A 67 -0.26 7.42 -3.37
C VAL A 67 0.68 8.53 -2.89
N ILE A 68 1.94 8.47 -3.29
CA ILE A 68 2.92 9.54 -3.05
C ILE A 68 3.17 10.21 -4.39
N ALA A 69 2.85 11.50 -4.49
CA ALA A 69 2.89 12.25 -5.73
C ALA A 69 3.78 13.48 -5.63
N ASP A 70 4.47 13.78 -6.72
CA ASP A 70 5.28 14.99 -6.86
C ASP A 70 4.38 16.19 -7.20
N THR A 71 4.21 17.08 -6.23
CA THR A 71 3.33 18.25 -6.35
C THR A 71 3.88 19.31 -7.29
N GLU A 72 5.20 19.38 -7.49
CA GLU A 72 5.83 20.30 -8.45
C GLU A 72 5.66 19.80 -9.89
N ALA A 73 5.45 18.49 -10.07
CA ALA A 73 5.17 17.85 -11.35
C ALA A 73 3.67 17.60 -11.58
N CYS A 74 2.81 18.55 -11.17
CA CYS A 74 1.35 18.46 -11.32
C CYS A 74 0.73 17.21 -10.67
N ASN A 75 1.17 16.88 -9.45
CA ASN A 75 0.76 15.68 -8.70
C ASN A 75 1.04 14.38 -9.48
N ARG A 76 2.18 14.29 -10.17
CA ARG A 76 2.60 13.05 -10.83
C ARG A 76 2.79 11.94 -9.79
N PRO A 77 2.11 10.78 -9.90
CA PRO A 77 2.32 9.66 -8.99
C PRO A 77 3.76 9.12 -9.10
N MET A 78 4.46 9.02 -7.97
CA MET A 78 5.86 8.56 -7.90
C MET A 78 5.98 7.19 -7.23
N VAL A 79 5.15 6.97 -6.20
CA VAL A 79 5.05 5.69 -5.48
C VAL A 79 3.58 5.36 -5.26
N ILE A 80 3.24 4.09 -5.41
CA ILE A 80 1.95 3.55 -4.99
C ILE A 80 2.17 2.51 -3.90
N CYS A 81 1.26 2.48 -2.94
CA CYS A 81 1.23 1.43 -1.95
C CYS A 81 -0.18 0.88 -1.80
N GLU A 82 -0.24 -0.40 -1.46
CA GLU A 82 -1.48 -1.12 -1.27
C GLU A 82 -1.39 -1.92 0.02
N VAL A 83 -2.50 -1.94 0.76
CA VAL A 83 -2.63 -2.56 2.06
C VAL A 83 -3.60 -3.72 1.90
N ALA A 84 -3.06 -4.89 1.59
CA ALA A 84 -3.86 -6.07 1.34
C ALA A 84 -4.46 -6.62 2.63
N THR A 85 -5.65 -7.20 2.52
CA THR A 85 -6.32 -7.97 3.58
C THR A 85 -6.08 -9.47 3.40
N GLU A 86 -6.37 -10.29 4.43
CA GLU A 86 -6.27 -11.75 4.27
C GLU A 86 -7.22 -12.28 3.21
N ASP A 87 -8.39 -11.66 3.06
CA ASP A 87 -9.38 -12.06 2.06
C ASP A 87 -8.86 -11.80 0.64
N GLU A 88 -8.25 -10.64 0.38
CA GLU A 88 -7.64 -10.35 -0.93
C GLU A 88 -6.50 -11.31 -1.28
N LEU A 89 -5.79 -11.82 -0.28
CA LEU A 89 -4.75 -12.85 -0.46
C LEU A 89 -5.33 -14.27 -0.55
N ALA A 90 -6.60 -14.49 -0.20
CA ALA A 90 -7.23 -15.80 -0.28
C ALA A 90 -7.76 -16.12 -1.69
N TYR A 91 -7.98 -15.10 -2.52
CA TYR A 91 -8.52 -15.25 -3.87
C TYR A 91 -7.52 -14.81 -4.92
N GLU A 92 -7.33 -15.63 -5.96
CA GLU A 92 -6.50 -15.33 -7.13
C GLU A 92 -6.86 -13.97 -7.75
N GLU A 93 -8.17 -13.67 -7.83
CA GLU A 93 -8.72 -12.43 -8.40
C GLU A 93 -8.50 -11.19 -7.54
N GLY A 94 -8.25 -11.35 -6.23
CA GLY A 94 -8.06 -10.24 -5.29
C GLY A 94 -6.81 -9.41 -5.60
N ILE A 95 -5.80 -10.04 -6.20
CA ILE A 95 -4.55 -9.41 -6.62
C ILE A 95 -4.58 -9.05 -8.14
N GLN A 96 -5.40 -9.69 -8.97
CA GLN A 96 -5.23 -9.63 -10.44
C GLN A 96 -5.36 -8.27 -11.13
N ALA A 97 -6.14 -7.33 -10.58
CA ALA A 97 -6.57 -6.16 -11.38
C ALA A 97 -5.80 -4.85 -11.07
N LYS A 98 -5.40 -4.61 -9.81
CA LYS A 98 -4.84 -3.31 -9.39
C LYS A 98 -3.32 -3.20 -9.58
N TYR A 99 -2.61 -4.33 -9.54
CA TYR A 99 -1.15 -4.38 -9.43
C TYR A 99 -0.44 -4.59 -10.78
N LYS A 100 -0.97 -4.03 -11.88
CA LYS A 100 -0.29 -4.22 -13.16
C LYS A 100 0.99 -3.37 -13.24
N PRO A 101 2.11 -3.96 -13.71
CA PRO A 101 3.37 -3.24 -13.92
C PRO A 101 3.32 -2.21 -15.07
N ASP A 102 2.20 -2.12 -15.80
CA ASP A 102 1.92 -1.09 -16.82
C ASP A 102 1.33 0.20 -16.20
N MET A 103 1.62 0.49 -14.94
CA MET A 103 1.51 1.83 -14.39
C MET A 103 2.64 2.67 -15.02
N ASP A 104 2.53 2.97 -16.32
CA ASP A 104 3.52 3.70 -17.13
C ASP A 104 3.99 5.01 -16.47
N GLU A 105 3.19 5.54 -15.54
CA GLU A 105 3.43 6.80 -14.83
C GLU A 105 4.09 6.63 -13.45
N CYS A 106 4.08 5.43 -12.83
CA CYS A 106 4.57 5.20 -11.47
C CYS A 106 5.61 4.06 -11.41
N SER A 107 6.82 4.38 -10.94
CA SER A 107 7.97 3.47 -10.99
C SER A 107 8.17 2.59 -9.75
N ILE A 108 7.48 2.86 -8.64
CA ILE A 108 7.73 2.22 -7.34
C ILE A 108 6.41 1.71 -6.76
N PHE A 109 6.40 0.43 -6.36
CA PHE A 109 5.24 -0.23 -5.76
C PHE A 109 5.63 -0.87 -4.43
N HIS A 110 4.97 -0.49 -3.34
CA HIS A 110 5.11 -1.14 -2.03
C HIS A 110 3.84 -1.93 -1.67
N LEU A 111 4.01 -3.16 -1.19
CA LEU A 111 2.90 -3.99 -0.74
C LEU A 111 2.98 -4.22 0.77
N TYR A 112 1.88 -3.96 1.46
CA TYR A 112 1.71 -4.26 2.89
C TYR A 112 0.69 -5.38 3.03
N VAL A 113 1.05 -6.44 3.74
CA VAL A 113 0.19 -7.62 3.94
C VAL A 113 -0.01 -7.92 5.42
N PRO A 114 -1.08 -8.60 5.84
CA PRO A 114 -1.26 -8.89 7.26
C PRO A 114 -0.16 -9.81 7.80
N GLU A 115 0.13 -9.69 9.10
CA GLU A 115 1.08 -10.57 9.80
C GLU A 115 0.76 -12.06 9.55
N GLY A 116 1.80 -12.83 9.24
CA GLY A 116 1.68 -14.24 8.91
C GLY A 116 1.13 -14.54 7.51
N SER A 117 0.96 -13.53 6.65
CA SER A 117 0.51 -13.71 5.26
C SER A 117 1.61 -13.46 4.22
N ALA A 118 2.85 -13.17 4.64
CA ALA A 118 3.98 -12.90 3.74
C ALA A 118 4.26 -14.02 2.73
N CYS A 119 4.30 -15.29 3.18
CA CYS A 119 4.53 -16.42 2.26
C CYS A 119 3.40 -16.57 1.25
N ALA A 120 2.14 -16.46 1.69
CA ALA A 120 0.99 -16.54 0.78
C ALA A 120 1.03 -15.42 -0.26
N ALA A 121 1.37 -14.19 0.14
CA ALA A 121 1.55 -13.08 -0.78
C ALA A 121 2.70 -13.33 -1.77
N ALA A 122 3.84 -13.84 -1.30
CA ALA A 122 4.99 -14.17 -2.15
C ALA A 122 4.62 -15.25 -3.19
N ASP A 123 3.94 -16.31 -2.77
CA ASP A 123 3.48 -17.37 -3.67
C ASP A 123 2.55 -16.80 -4.76
N LEU A 124 1.57 -15.95 -4.38
CA LEU A 124 0.69 -15.30 -5.35
C LEU A 124 1.45 -14.38 -6.31
N ILE A 125 2.42 -13.59 -5.83
CA ILE A 125 3.22 -12.71 -6.70
C ILE A 125 4.01 -13.53 -7.73
N LEU A 126 4.61 -14.66 -7.30
CA LEU A 126 5.44 -15.51 -8.14
C LEU A 126 4.63 -16.35 -9.13
N ASP A 127 3.53 -16.96 -8.68
CA ASP A 127 2.73 -17.88 -9.49
C ASP A 127 2.01 -17.17 -10.64
N TYR A 128 1.53 -15.96 -10.40
CA TYR A 128 0.69 -15.23 -11.36
C TYR A 128 1.42 -14.12 -12.12
N ARG A 129 2.72 -13.92 -11.85
CA ARG A 129 3.55 -12.86 -12.46
C ARG A 129 2.89 -11.47 -12.37
N TYR A 130 2.31 -11.14 -11.23
CA TYR A 130 1.84 -9.78 -10.95
C TYR A 130 3.03 -8.80 -10.88
N ALA A 131 2.77 -7.49 -10.76
CA ALA A 131 3.86 -6.55 -10.48
C ALA A 131 4.62 -7.01 -9.24
N ILE A 132 5.92 -7.23 -9.41
CA ILE A 132 6.80 -7.54 -8.30
C ILE A 132 6.93 -6.25 -7.48
N PRO A 133 6.47 -6.23 -6.23
CA PRO A 133 6.62 -5.04 -5.41
C PRO A 133 8.10 -4.73 -5.22
N THR A 134 8.44 -3.44 -5.27
CA THR A 134 9.76 -2.93 -4.92
C THR A 134 10.10 -3.24 -3.46
N ALA A 135 9.08 -3.27 -2.59
CA ALA A 135 9.22 -3.67 -1.19
C ALA A 135 7.96 -4.38 -0.68
N LEU A 136 8.15 -5.42 0.14
CA LEU A 136 7.10 -6.15 0.83
C LEU A 136 7.25 -5.95 2.34
N TYR A 137 6.14 -5.61 2.99
CA TYR A 137 6.05 -5.44 4.44
C TYR A 137 4.89 -6.26 4.98
N THR A 138 5.02 -6.74 6.22
CA THR A 138 3.87 -7.19 7.01
C THR A 138 3.37 -6.08 7.92
N TYR A 139 2.06 -6.04 8.18
CA TYR A 139 1.46 -5.17 9.17
C TYR A 139 0.53 -5.93 10.13
N GLY A 140 0.42 -5.41 11.36
CA GLY A 140 -0.48 -5.92 12.38
C GLY A 140 -0.82 -4.84 13.40
N PHE A 141 -1.77 -5.12 14.28
CA PHE A 141 -2.10 -4.24 15.40
C PHE A 141 -1.58 -4.84 16.71
N ASP A 142 -1.06 -4.01 17.60
CA ASP A 142 -0.74 -4.41 18.97
C ASP A 142 -1.97 -4.45 19.88
N GLU A 143 -1.79 -4.88 21.13
CA GLU A 143 -2.85 -4.96 22.12
C GLU A 143 -3.53 -3.60 22.42
N LYS A 144 -2.87 -2.49 22.05
CA LYS A 144 -3.38 -1.12 22.20
C LYS A 144 -4.04 -0.60 20.91
N GLY A 145 -3.99 -1.36 19.82
CA GLY A 145 -4.46 -0.95 18.50
C GLY A 145 -3.48 -0.04 17.76
N GLU A 146 -2.21 -0.03 18.14
CA GLU A 146 -1.16 0.64 17.38
C GLU A 146 -0.66 -0.25 16.25
N ILE A 147 -0.43 0.36 15.07
CA ILE A 147 0.02 -0.40 13.91
C ILE A 147 1.51 -0.73 14.07
N ARG A 148 1.88 -1.93 13.67
CA ARG A 148 3.26 -2.38 13.54
C ARG A 148 3.49 -2.74 12.08
N VAL A 149 4.63 -2.29 11.54
CA VAL A 149 5.06 -2.58 10.17
C VAL A 149 6.44 -3.21 10.25
N THR A 150 6.62 -4.35 9.58
CA THR A 150 7.87 -5.11 9.59
C THR A 150 8.29 -5.45 8.15
N PRO A 151 9.54 -5.16 7.73
CA PRO A 151 10.06 -5.60 6.45
C PRO A 151 10.12 -7.13 6.34
N VAL A 152 9.86 -7.66 5.14
CA VAL A 152 9.93 -9.11 4.83
C VAL A 152 11.24 -9.45 4.12
#